data_AF-A0AAX4P3N4-F1
#
_entry.id   AF-A0AAX4P3N4-F1
#
_cell.length_a   1.000
_cell.length_b   1.000
_cell.length_c   1.000
_cell.angle_alpha   90.00
_cell.angle_beta   90.00
_cell.angle_gamma   90.00
#
_symmetry.space_group_name_H-M   'P 1'
#
loop_
_entity.id
_entity.type
_entity.pdbx_description
1 polymer ?
#
loop_
_entity_poly.entity_id
_entity_poly.type
_entity_poly.pdbx_seq_one_letter_code
_entity_poly.pdbx_strand_id
1 'polypeptide(L)'
;MATLRLAVTSVRTMVAHQYYFILCLHDAQLDPGRADTRGSGLDPKLSGTSDVSELTTNPEFKNRTFYFSVSGGEGVTSERYLKESSLTCQLYATDAAPPGGASTSYGGPEHRAMAKKEKGPLYTDQLIESSTHRLTEDEVARLSSGGGDPVPVSFKFGEVAVMHVDATLVSSEEALATKTTQRFLGDLFDSQRALSQLQLQSRHNSEESDRLRAQCSGLTYQNRLLQDEVEEMRGILDQERKAAKAAPSLEGWEEMPPQELRQRAEQSIALFRKEQTRNAELVHQMKRMHSKAVEHENDMRRYHELQDAHAAQSKQIADFERENARVDQYKSTCKTQEKIIAKMEKVLQANLGYKDKMQRAEAELARVREESERIKEQARHNELEAARAEVMTLEGSKEEQHVKLVESEKTKLAMTMRAEKAEVRAMAARNELIEATKRFAHEISTLKARLAEKDAQLLGGFNAKFGPLSNNFSTTTNASRSLSRQGATMMAASATPAAASPAPTDERSPDGSTITDALGKEGSVRSQIAPEGPEDKAPERNSPSPTTTLEPENAEEAAAG
;
A
#
# COMPACT_ATOMS: atom_id res chain seq x y z
N MET A 1 9.73 -35.23 16.16
CA MET A 1 10.72 -34.45 16.94
C MET A 1 10.15 -33.06 17.20
N ALA A 2 10.71 -32.34 18.16
CA ALA A 2 10.35 -30.94 18.44
C ALA A 2 11.55 -30.03 18.15
N THR A 3 11.27 -28.80 17.76
CA THR A 3 12.29 -27.80 17.42
C THR A 3 12.01 -26.53 18.21
N LEU A 4 12.95 -26.13 19.08
CA LEU A 4 12.85 -24.89 19.85
C LEU A 4 13.22 -23.73 18.92
N ARG A 5 12.22 -22.94 18.56
CA ARG A 5 12.34 -21.75 17.73
C ARG A 5 12.49 -20.52 18.63
N LEU A 6 13.57 -19.77 18.44
CA LEU A 6 13.88 -18.55 19.19
C LEU A 6 13.81 -17.34 18.26
N ALA A 7 12.77 -16.51 18.40
CA ALA A 7 12.57 -15.32 17.56
C ALA A 7 12.95 -14.03 18.32
N VAL A 8 13.91 -13.26 17.81
CA VAL A 8 14.40 -12.04 18.50
C VAL A 8 13.42 -10.89 18.32
N THR A 9 12.68 -10.55 19.37
CA THR A 9 11.65 -9.50 19.35
C THR A 9 12.22 -8.11 19.55
N SER A 10 13.31 -7.98 20.31
CA SER A 10 14.09 -6.72 20.37
C SER A 10 15.50 -6.94 20.91
N VAL A 11 16.42 -6.08 20.45
CA VAL A 11 17.75 -5.90 21.04
C VAL A 11 17.85 -4.42 21.43
N ARG A 12 18.34 -4.14 22.64
CA ARG A 12 18.66 -2.79 23.11
C ARG A 12 20.11 -2.77 23.58
N THR A 13 20.98 -2.17 22.78
CA THR A 13 22.35 -1.85 23.16
C THR A 13 22.39 -0.47 23.82
N MET A 14 23.25 -0.29 24.83
CA MET A 14 23.42 0.96 25.57
C MET A 14 24.67 1.74 25.13
N VAL A 15 25.61 1.07 24.44
CA VAL A 15 26.84 1.66 23.90
C VAL A 15 26.89 1.42 22.38
N ALA A 16 27.55 2.32 21.64
CA ALA A 16 27.55 2.35 20.17
C ALA A 16 28.73 1.57 19.56
N HIS A 17 28.82 0.25 19.81
CA HIS A 17 29.79 -0.64 19.17
C HIS A 17 29.12 -1.62 18.20
N GLN A 18 29.93 -2.27 17.35
CA GLN A 18 29.48 -3.41 16.57
C GLN A 18 29.52 -4.68 17.42
N TYR A 19 28.33 -5.24 17.66
CA TYR A 19 28.13 -6.46 18.44
C TYR A 19 27.61 -7.61 17.58
N TYR A 20 27.94 -8.83 17.96
CA TYR A 20 27.19 -10.01 17.55
C TYR A 20 26.84 -10.90 18.75
N PHE A 21 25.80 -11.70 18.58
CA PHE A 21 25.25 -12.58 19.60
C PHE A 21 25.33 -14.03 19.11
N ILE A 22 25.87 -14.93 19.93
CA ILE A 22 25.77 -16.39 19.73
C ILE A 22 24.74 -16.94 20.73
N LEU A 23 23.75 -17.68 20.26
CA LEU A 23 22.80 -18.41 21.10
C LEU A 23 23.15 -19.90 21.12
N CYS A 24 23.27 -20.46 22.32
CA CYS A 24 23.59 -21.86 22.59
C CYS A 24 22.50 -22.48 23.47
N LEU A 25 22.11 -23.72 23.16
CA LEU A 25 21.29 -24.56 24.03
C LEU A 25 22.21 -25.64 24.62
N HIS A 26 22.51 -25.54 25.92
CA HIS A 26 23.36 -26.49 26.63
C HIS A 26 22.51 -27.51 27.39
N ASP A 27 22.76 -28.80 27.14
CA ASP A 27 22.20 -29.93 27.88
C ASP A 27 23.10 -30.27 29.08
N ALA A 28 22.52 -30.32 30.29
CA ALA A 28 23.26 -30.65 31.51
C ALA A 28 23.62 -32.16 31.63
N GLN A 29 22.92 -33.06 30.93
CA GLN A 29 23.22 -34.50 30.99
C GLN A 29 24.44 -34.91 30.16
N LEU A 30 24.85 -34.10 29.16
CA LEU A 30 25.92 -34.46 28.23
C LEU A 30 27.35 -34.19 28.73
N ASP A 31 27.55 -33.42 29.80
CA ASP A 31 28.90 -33.19 30.37
C ASP A 31 28.94 -33.01 31.92
N PRO A 32 28.37 -33.95 32.71
CA PRO A 32 28.33 -33.86 34.17
C PRO A 32 29.71 -33.96 34.85
N GLY A 33 30.78 -34.25 34.10
CA GLY A 33 32.14 -34.41 34.62
C GLY A 33 33.03 -33.16 34.55
N ARG A 34 32.53 -32.02 34.07
CA ARG A 34 33.36 -30.83 33.76
C ARG A 34 32.98 -29.52 34.44
N ALA A 35 31.93 -29.49 35.25
CA ALA A 35 31.34 -28.27 35.81
C ALA A 35 32.36 -27.35 36.53
N ASP A 36 33.28 -27.93 37.31
CA ASP A 36 34.12 -27.17 38.24
C ASP A 36 35.51 -26.77 37.71
N THR A 37 35.88 -27.10 36.46
CA THR A 37 37.26 -26.92 35.96
C THR A 37 37.37 -26.35 34.52
N ARG A 38 36.79 -25.18 34.28
CA ARG A 38 37.19 -24.30 33.14
C ARG A 38 37.11 -22.82 33.48
N GLY A 39 38.12 -22.07 33.08
CA GLY A 39 38.06 -20.60 32.98
C GLY A 39 37.24 -20.16 31.76
N SER A 40 36.92 -18.86 31.69
CA SER A 40 36.12 -18.25 30.63
C SER A 40 36.74 -18.43 29.24
N GLY A 41 36.21 -19.36 28.46
CA GLY A 41 36.71 -19.71 27.12
C GLY A 41 36.15 -21.02 26.59
N LEU A 42 34.84 -21.06 26.31
CA LEU A 42 34.22 -22.17 25.58
C LEU A 42 34.47 -21.99 24.07
N ASP A 43 35.06 -22.99 23.42
CA ASP A 43 35.18 -23.07 21.96
C ASP A 43 33.79 -23.43 21.37
N PRO A 44 33.14 -22.56 20.55
CA PRO A 44 31.75 -22.76 20.10
C PRO A 44 31.48 -24.01 19.25
N LYS A 45 32.54 -24.76 18.91
CA LYS A 45 32.51 -25.94 18.02
C LYS A 45 32.15 -27.26 18.71
N LEU A 46 31.96 -27.27 20.03
CA LEU A 46 31.90 -28.51 20.84
C LEU A 46 30.68 -28.69 21.75
N SER A 47 29.64 -27.84 21.65
CA SER A 47 28.39 -28.06 22.43
C SER A 47 27.13 -27.54 21.72
N GLY A 48 26.18 -28.43 21.47
CA GLY A 48 24.86 -28.11 20.92
C GLY A 48 24.86 -27.71 19.44
N THR A 49 23.66 -27.55 18.87
CA THR A 49 23.49 -26.92 17.56
C THR A 49 23.65 -25.40 17.71
N SER A 50 24.86 -24.88 17.51
CA SER A 50 25.10 -23.43 17.48
C SER A 50 24.75 -22.85 16.10
N ASP A 51 23.96 -21.78 16.08
CA ASP A 51 23.55 -21.05 14.89
C ASP A 51 24.11 -19.62 14.98
N VAL A 52 25.03 -19.28 14.08
CA VAL A 52 25.89 -18.09 14.20
C VAL A 52 25.37 -16.96 13.32
N SER A 53 24.79 -15.96 13.97
CA SER A 53 24.24 -14.80 13.29
C SER A 53 25.34 -13.83 12.82
N GLU A 54 25.69 -13.89 11.53
CA GLU A 54 26.59 -12.91 10.90
C GLU A 54 26.17 -11.44 11.18
N LEU A 55 27.18 -10.58 11.36
CA LEU A 55 27.14 -9.25 11.97
C LEU A 55 26.00 -8.33 11.47
N THR A 56 25.58 -7.42 12.34
CA THR A 56 25.40 -5.97 12.02
C THR A 56 24.85 -5.19 13.23
N THR A 57 25.14 -3.89 13.29
CA THR A 57 24.47 -2.91 14.17
C THR A 57 23.08 -2.48 13.69
N ASN A 58 22.54 -3.14 12.66
CA ASN A 58 21.29 -2.73 12.02
C ASN A 58 20.05 -3.16 12.83
N PRO A 59 18.92 -2.43 12.69
CA PRO A 59 17.62 -2.89 13.19
C PRO A 59 17.15 -4.22 12.57
N GLU A 60 17.85 -4.75 11.56
CA GLU A 60 17.61 -6.04 10.89
C GLU A 60 17.92 -7.28 11.76
N PHE A 61 18.56 -7.12 12.93
CA PHE A 61 18.66 -8.21 13.90
C PHE A 61 17.28 -8.54 14.51
N LYS A 62 16.37 -7.55 14.58
CA LYS A 62 14.98 -7.76 14.97
C LYS A 62 14.29 -8.67 13.96
N ASN A 63 13.54 -9.66 14.46
CA ASN A 63 12.92 -10.75 13.71
C ASN A 63 13.87 -11.84 13.16
N ARG A 64 15.19 -11.83 13.45
CA ARG A 64 16.01 -13.05 13.24
C ARG A 64 15.43 -14.18 14.10
N THR A 65 15.45 -15.40 13.55
CA THR A 65 14.84 -16.58 14.16
C THR A 65 15.83 -17.74 14.08
N PHE A 66 16.22 -18.26 15.24
CA PHE A 66 17.12 -19.41 15.40
C PHE A 66 16.31 -20.68 15.68
N TYR A 67 16.83 -21.85 15.33
CA TYR A 67 16.15 -23.14 15.50
C TYR A 67 17.08 -24.19 16.11
N PHE A 68 16.72 -24.71 17.29
CA PHE A 68 17.46 -25.74 18.01
C PHE A 68 16.69 -27.05 17.98
N SER A 69 17.32 -28.15 17.59
CA SER A 69 16.69 -29.48 17.57
C SER A 69 16.57 -30.03 18.99
N VAL A 70 15.34 -30.15 19.52
CA VAL A 70 15.08 -30.79 20.82
C VAL A 70 14.94 -32.29 20.58
N SER A 71 16.08 -32.93 20.33
CA SER A 71 16.20 -34.37 20.14
C SER A 71 16.29 -35.08 21.50
N GLY A 72 15.12 -35.38 22.09
CA GLY A 72 15.06 -36.36 23.16
C GLY A 72 15.57 -37.71 22.67
N GLY A 73 16.58 -38.26 23.34
CA GLY A 73 17.03 -39.64 23.13
C GLY A 73 15.96 -40.65 23.57
N GLU A 74 16.19 -41.94 23.33
CA GLU A 74 15.24 -42.98 23.73
C GLU A 74 14.95 -42.91 25.25
N GLY A 75 13.70 -42.58 25.59
CA GLY A 75 13.24 -42.40 26.98
C GLY A 75 13.29 -40.96 27.53
N VAL A 76 13.82 -39.98 26.81
CA VAL A 76 13.84 -38.56 27.23
C VAL A 76 12.74 -37.77 26.54
N THR A 77 11.75 -37.30 27.30
CA THR A 77 10.73 -36.37 26.79
C THR A 77 11.33 -34.99 26.51
N SER A 78 10.78 -34.28 25.50
CA SER A 78 11.22 -32.91 25.18
C SER A 78 11.03 -31.94 26.36
N GLU A 79 9.98 -32.13 27.16
CA GLU A 79 9.75 -31.38 28.40
C GLU A 79 10.92 -31.56 29.39
N ARG A 80 11.36 -32.80 29.61
CA ARG A 80 12.50 -33.10 30.50
C ARG A 80 13.78 -32.49 29.96
N TYR A 81 14.06 -32.65 28.66
CA TYR A 81 15.23 -32.05 28.02
C TYR A 81 15.26 -30.52 28.19
N LEU A 82 14.11 -29.84 28.04
CA LEU A 82 14.01 -28.38 28.24
C LEU A 82 14.14 -27.95 29.71
N LYS A 83 13.69 -28.76 30.68
CA LYS A 83 13.91 -28.52 32.13
C LYS A 83 15.37 -28.69 32.56
N GLU A 84 16.08 -29.62 31.94
CA GLU A 84 17.50 -29.93 32.23
C GLU A 84 18.48 -29.10 31.37
N SER A 85 17.99 -28.40 30.34
CA SER A 85 18.78 -27.51 29.49
C SER A 85 18.88 -26.07 30.03
N SER A 86 19.92 -25.35 29.60
CA SER A 86 20.02 -23.90 29.76
C SER A 86 20.31 -23.21 28.43
N LEU A 87 19.62 -22.09 28.20
CA LEU A 87 19.88 -21.21 27.07
C LEU A 87 20.95 -20.20 27.48
N THR A 88 22.10 -20.22 26.81
CA THR A 88 23.14 -19.21 26.99
C THR A 88 23.24 -18.35 25.75
N CYS A 89 23.19 -17.04 25.93
CA CYS A 89 23.57 -16.08 24.90
C CYS A 89 24.93 -15.47 25.25
N GLN A 90 25.81 -15.36 24.27
CA GLN A 90 27.14 -14.77 24.40
C GLN A 90 27.21 -13.49 23.56
N LEU A 91 27.73 -12.41 24.14
CA LEU A 91 27.88 -11.10 23.50
C LEU A 91 29.35 -10.84 23.17
N TYR A 92 29.64 -10.62 21.89
CA TYR A 92 30.98 -10.32 21.39
C TYR A 92 31.07 -8.88 20.88
N ALA A 93 32.16 -8.19 21.20
CA ALA A 93 32.54 -6.94 20.55
C ALA A 93 33.37 -7.24 19.30
N THR A 94 33.10 -6.48 18.23
CA THR A 94 33.99 -6.39 17.07
C THR A 94 34.50 -4.95 16.98
N ASP A 95 35.82 -4.77 17.08
CA ASP A 95 36.50 -3.46 17.02
C ASP A 95 36.56 -2.90 15.57
N ALA A 96 35.49 -3.09 14.81
CA ALA A 96 35.28 -2.56 13.47
C ALA A 96 34.90 -1.06 13.51
N ALA A 97 35.66 -0.26 14.25
CA ALA A 97 35.69 1.19 14.08
C ALA A 97 36.43 1.49 12.76
N PRO A 98 35.79 2.07 11.73
CA PRO A 98 36.48 2.39 10.49
C PRO A 98 37.53 3.48 10.75
N PRO A 99 38.83 3.24 10.46
CA PRO A 99 39.89 4.20 10.74
C PRO A 99 39.92 5.30 9.66
N GLY A 100 38.94 6.20 9.69
CA GLY A 100 38.82 7.33 8.78
C GLY A 100 37.38 7.82 8.63
N GLY A 101 37.18 9.12 8.77
CA GLY A 101 35.91 9.78 8.47
C GLY A 101 35.67 9.94 6.96
N ALA A 102 34.59 10.64 6.62
CA ALA A 102 34.14 10.82 5.25
C ALA A 102 35.23 11.41 4.31
N SER A 103 35.40 10.78 3.14
CA SER A 103 36.05 11.39 1.98
C SER A 103 35.29 11.01 0.71
N THR A 104 34.82 12.02 -0.02
CA THR A 104 34.22 11.87 -1.35
C THR A 104 35.21 12.36 -2.41
N SER A 105 35.94 11.45 -3.07
CA SER A 105 36.54 11.69 -4.40
C SER A 105 37.21 10.43 -4.98
N TYR A 106 37.54 10.51 -6.27
CA TYR A 106 38.22 9.49 -7.07
C TYR A 106 39.55 9.02 -6.46
N GLY A 107 39.77 7.70 -6.46
CA GLY A 107 41.08 7.07 -6.26
C GLY A 107 41.24 5.86 -7.18
N GLY A 108 42.36 5.78 -7.91
CA GLY A 108 42.59 4.78 -8.96
C GLY A 108 42.98 3.38 -8.45
N PRO A 109 43.10 2.37 -9.35
CA PRO A 109 43.29 0.97 -8.97
C PRO A 109 44.58 0.66 -8.18
N GLU A 110 45.62 1.48 -8.31
CA GLU A 110 46.99 1.14 -7.90
C GLU A 110 47.18 1.07 -6.37
N HIS A 111 46.41 1.85 -5.60
CA HIS A 111 46.50 1.83 -4.13
C HIS A 111 46.07 0.51 -3.49
N ARG A 112 45.40 -0.39 -4.23
CA ARG A 112 44.93 -1.69 -3.70
C ARG A 112 46.03 -2.76 -3.61
N ALA A 113 47.22 -2.51 -4.17
CA ALA A 113 48.30 -3.50 -4.23
C ALA A 113 49.24 -3.50 -2.99
N MET A 114 49.48 -2.34 -2.36
CA MET A 114 50.49 -2.21 -1.30
C MET A 114 50.03 -2.66 0.09
N ALA A 115 48.71 -2.66 0.37
CA ALA A 115 48.13 -2.91 1.69
C ALA A 115 48.16 -4.39 2.17
N LYS A 116 49.12 -5.21 1.69
CA LYS A 116 49.16 -6.67 1.89
C LYS A 116 50.39 -7.18 2.66
N LYS A 117 51.18 -6.31 3.31
CA LYS A 117 52.52 -6.67 3.82
C LYS A 117 52.82 -6.44 5.30
N GLU A 118 51.93 -5.86 6.10
CA GLU A 118 52.11 -5.77 7.55
C GLU A 118 51.20 -6.78 8.28
N LYS A 119 51.72 -7.36 9.37
CA LYS A 119 51.09 -8.45 10.12
C LYS A 119 50.66 -8.01 11.51
N GLY A 120 49.35 -8.02 11.75
CA GLY A 120 48.75 -7.96 13.08
C GLY A 120 48.20 -6.58 13.49
N PRO A 121 47.35 -6.52 14.52
CA PRO A 121 46.81 -7.65 15.28
C PRO A 121 45.77 -8.48 14.49
N LEU A 122 45.30 -9.58 15.08
CA LEU A 122 44.12 -10.27 14.57
C LEU A 122 42.86 -9.46 14.92
N TYR A 123 41.76 -9.70 14.20
CA TYR A 123 40.44 -9.48 14.77
C TYR A 123 40.29 -10.42 15.99
N THR A 124 40.48 -9.88 17.19
CA THR A 124 40.15 -10.58 18.43
C THR A 124 38.69 -10.29 18.74
N ASP A 125 37.81 -11.19 18.34
CA ASP A 125 36.41 -11.18 18.78
C ASP A 125 36.38 -11.42 20.29
N GLN A 126 36.33 -10.34 21.07
CA GLN A 126 36.36 -10.43 22.52
C GLN A 126 34.96 -10.69 23.05
N LEU A 127 34.78 -11.84 23.69
CA LEU A 127 33.61 -12.14 24.51
C LEU A 127 33.55 -11.11 25.64
N ILE A 128 32.53 -10.26 25.61
CA ILE A 128 32.31 -9.24 26.63
C ILE A 128 31.69 -9.90 27.86
N GLU A 129 30.60 -10.65 27.63
CA GLU A 129 29.76 -11.19 28.68
C GLU A 129 28.88 -12.32 28.13
N SER A 130 28.50 -13.26 29.00
CA SER A 130 27.59 -14.36 28.69
C SER A 130 26.41 -14.37 29.66
N SER A 131 25.20 -14.36 29.13
CA SER A 131 23.94 -14.35 29.88
C SER A 131 23.24 -15.70 29.72
N THR A 132 22.93 -16.38 30.83
CA THR A 132 22.31 -17.72 30.81
C THR A 132 20.93 -17.69 31.46
N HIS A 133 19.90 -18.06 30.69
CA HIS A 133 18.54 -18.29 31.18
C HIS A 133 18.29 -19.79 31.34
N ARG A 134 17.86 -20.21 32.53
CA ARG A 134 17.27 -21.55 32.75
C ARG A 134 15.76 -21.40 32.67
N LEU A 135 15.12 -22.22 31.83
CA LEU A 135 13.67 -22.21 31.71
C LEU A 135 13.04 -22.70 33.02
N THR A 136 12.10 -21.94 33.55
CA THR A 136 11.31 -22.33 34.73
C THR A 136 10.32 -23.45 34.38
N GLU A 137 9.80 -24.16 35.37
CA GLU A 137 8.84 -25.25 35.11
C GLU A 137 7.57 -24.75 34.40
N ASP A 138 7.08 -23.56 34.75
CA ASP A 138 5.96 -22.89 34.08
C ASP A 138 6.29 -22.52 32.62
N GLU A 139 7.51 -22.03 32.35
CA GLU A 139 7.97 -21.73 30.99
C GLU A 139 8.06 -22.99 30.13
N VAL A 140 8.59 -24.09 30.67
CA VAL A 140 8.65 -25.38 29.95
C VAL A 140 7.26 -25.99 29.78
N ALA A 141 6.37 -25.87 30.76
CA ALA A 141 4.98 -26.30 30.65
C ALA A 141 4.23 -25.52 29.56
N ARG A 142 4.42 -24.20 29.49
CA ARG A 142 3.86 -23.36 28.41
C ARG A 142 4.40 -23.77 27.03
N LEU A 143 5.72 -23.94 26.88
CA LEU A 143 6.34 -24.45 25.64
C LEU A 143 5.81 -25.84 25.26
N SER A 144 5.60 -26.72 26.22
CA SER A 144 5.18 -28.12 25.98
C SER A 144 3.67 -28.29 25.78
N SER A 145 2.86 -27.27 26.12
CA SER A 145 1.39 -27.30 26.03
C SER A 145 0.84 -27.42 24.59
N GLY A 146 1.67 -27.17 23.58
CA GLY A 146 1.28 -27.22 22.16
C GLY A 146 0.45 -26.02 21.68
N GLY A 147 0.12 -25.05 22.55
CA GLY A 147 -0.70 -23.88 22.20
C GLY A 147 -0.03 -22.87 21.25
N GLY A 148 1.27 -23.01 20.99
CA GLY A 148 2.05 -22.09 20.14
C GLY A 148 2.40 -20.74 20.78
N ASP A 149 1.91 -20.47 22.00
CA ASP A 149 2.16 -19.22 22.73
C ASP A 149 3.66 -18.97 22.97
N PRO A 150 4.19 -17.78 22.62
CA PRO A 150 5.58 -17.45 22.88
C PRO A 150 5.87 -17.28 24.39
N VAL A 151 7.01 -17.81 24.81
CA VAL A 151 7.60 -17.59 26.12
C VAL A 151 8.72 -16.54 25.99
N PRO A 152 8.54 -15.33 26.56
CA PRO A 152 9.50 -14.24 26.39
C PRO A 152 10.70 -14.39 27.33
N VAL A 153 11.84 -14.79 26.77
CA VAL A 153 13.13 -14.90 27.45
C VAL A 153 13.90 -13.57 27.34
N SER A 154 14.63 -13.18 28.39
CA SER A 154 15.43 -11.95 28.41
C SER A 154 16.88 -12.21 28.83
N PHE A 155 17.79 -12.03 27.89
CA PHE A 155 19.23 -12.05 28.13
C PHE A 155 19.71 -10.64 28.48
N LYS A 156 20.43 -10.51 29.59
CA LYS A 156 20.99 -9.24 30.08
C LYS A 156 22.51 -9.35 30.15
N PHE A 157 23.19 -8.37 29.58
CA PHE A 157 24.64 -8.24 29.54
C PHE A 157 25.00 -6.95 30.28
N GLY A 158 25.11 -7.05 31.61
CA GLY A 158 25.40 -5.94 32.53
C GLY A 158 24.59 -4.69 32.22
N GLU A 159 25.31 -3.59 32.00
CA GLU A 159 24.77 -2.31 31.51
C GLU A 159 24.95 -2.14 29.99
N VAL A 160 25.52 -3.13 29.29
CA VAL A 160 25.92 -3.03 27.87
C VAL A 160 24.76 -3.31 26.92
N ALA A 161 24.00 -4.38 27.15
CA ALA A 161 22.90 -4.77 26.27
C ALA A 161 21.82 -5.62 26.96
N VAL A 162 20.60 -5.56 26.40
CA VAL A 162 19.50 -6.48 26.72
C VAL A 162 18.91 -7.01 25.41
N MET A 163 18.73 -8.33 25.32
CA MET A 163 18.04 -8.98 24.20
C MET A 163 16.78 -9.70 24.71
N HIS A 164 15.67 -9.49 24.02
CA HIS A 164 14.40 -10.19 24.24
C HIS A 164 14.13 -11.16 23.09
N VAL A 165 13.77 -12.39 23.45
CA VAL A 165 13.62 -13.52 22.54
C VAL A 165 12.36 -14.28 22.89
N ASP A 166 11.46 -14.42 21.93
CA ASP A 166 10.26 -15.24 22.06
C ASP A 166 10.63 -16.69 21.72
N ALA A 167 10.65 -17.53 22.75
CA ALA A 167 10.82 -18.97 22.62
C ALA A 167 9.46 -19.62 22.29
N THR A 168 9.45 -20.48 21.26
CA THR A 168 8.28 -21.26 20.84
C THR A 168 8.73 -22.69 20.53
N LEU A 169 7.97 -23.69 20.97
CA LEU A 169 8.24 -25.08 20.61
C LEU A 169 7.40 -25.43 19.39
N VAL A 170 8.06 -25.70 18.26
CA VAL A 170 7.43 -25.92 16.96
C VAL A 170 7.64 -27.37 16.54
N SER A 171 6.70 -27.95 15.81
CA SER A 171 6.91 -29.28 15.22
C SER A 171 8.06 -29.22 14.21
N SER A 172 8.91 -30.26 14.15
CA SER A 172 10.03 -30.23 13.21
C SER A 172 9.58 -30.21 11.74
N GLU A 173 8.38 -30.69 11.44
CA GLU A 173 7.77 -30.60 10.09
C GLU A 173 7.39 -29.16 9.74
N GLU A 174 6.76 -28.42 10.66
CA GLU A 174 6.40 -27.00 10.46
C GLU A 174 7.65 -26.11 10.37
N ALA A 175 8.66 -26.34 11.22
CA ALA A 175 9.94 -25.65 11.14
C ALA A 175 10.63 -25.89 9.78
N LEU A 176 10.56 -27.12 9.24
CA LEU A 176 11.03 -27.46 7.89
C LEU A 176 10.14 -26.89 6.78
N ALA A 177 8.86 -26.60 7.02
CA ALA A 177 7.99 -25.96 6.04
C ALA A 177 8.26 -24.44 5.90
N THR A 178 8.69 -23.77 6.98
CA THR A 178 8.83 -22.31 7.01
C THR A 178 10.15 -21.77 6.42
N LYS A 179 10.13 -21.46 5.12
CA LYS A 179 11.07 -20.58 4.37
C LYS A 179 12.54 -21.01 4.24
N THR A 180 13.17 -21.59 5.26
CA THR A 180 14.62 -21.89 5.23
C THR A 180 14.95 -22.98 4.21
N THR A 181 14.13 -24.02 4.17
CA THR A 181 14.15 -25.07 3.14
C THR A 181 13.83 -24.53 1.74
N GLN A 182 12.89 -23.60 1.62
CA GLN A 182 12.54 -22.96 0.34
C GLN A 182 13.71 -22.14 -0.23
N ARG A 183 14.46 -21.44 0.64
CA ARG A 183 15.72 -20.77 0.25
C ARG A 183 16.76 -21.78 -0.20
N PHE A 184 17.08 -22.76 0.65
CA PHE A 184 18.08 -23.79 0.33
C PHE A 184 17.76 -24.57 -0.96
N LEU A 185 16.49 -24.87 -1.23
CA LEU A 185 16.05 -25.45 -2.51
C LEU A 185 16.24 -24.47 -3.68
N GLY A 186 15.95 -23.18 -3.51
CA GLY A 186 16.25 -22.15 -4.49
C GLY A 186 17.75 -22.05 -4.80
N ASP A 187 18.59 -21.98 -3.76
CA ASP A 187 20.05 -21.93 -3.86
C ASP A 187 20.61 -23.21 -4.55
N LEU A 188 20.02 -24.38 -4.28
CA LEU A 188 20.32 -25.63 -4.99
C LEU A 188 19.89 -25.59 -6.46
N PHE A 189 18.72 -25.05 -6.80
CA PHE A 189 18.28 -24.94 -8.19
C PHE A 189 19.13 -23.93 -8.98
N ASP A 190 19.47 -22.78 -8.41
CA ASP A 190 20.30 -21.78 -9.08
C ASP A 190 21.77 -22.23 -9.20
N SER A 191 22.32 -22.93 -8.20
CA SER A 191 23.65 -23.55 -8.33
C SER A 191 23.66 -24.72 -9.33
N GLN A 192 22.63 -25.57 -9.37
CA GLN A 192 22.47 -26.60 -10.41
C GLN A 192 22.36 -25.98 -11.80
N ARG A 193 21.65 -24.85 -11.94
CA ARG A 193 21.50 -24.11 -13.19
C ARG A 193 22.83 -23.49 -13.65
N ALA A 194 23.58 -22.88 -12.74
CA ALA A 194 24.92 -22.34 -13.01
C ALA A 194 25.91 -23.44 -13.43
N LEU A 195 25.92 -24.58 -12.73
CA LEU A 195 26.72 -25.75 -13.11
C LEU A 195 26.34 -26.29 -14.49
N SER A 196 25.04 -26.34 -14.81
CA SER A 196 24.56 -26.79 -16.12
C SER A 196 24.99 -25.85 -17.25
N GLN A 197 24.96 -24.53 -17.03
CA GLN A 197 25.48 -23.52 -17.97
C GLN A 197 27.00 -23.65 -18.16
N LEU A 198 27.75 -23.81 -17.07
CA LEU A 198 29.20 -23.96 -17.12
C LEU A 198 29.63 -25.27 -17.82
N GLN A 199 28.89 -26.37 -17.61
CA GLN A 199 29.10 -27.61 -18.37
C GLN A 199 28.84 -27.43 -19.88
N LEU A 200 27.81 -26.67 -20.26
CA LEU A 200 27.49 -26.41 -21.66
C LEU A 200 28.55 -25.52 -22.33
N GLN A 201 29.02 -24.48 -21.64
CA GLN A 201 30.17 -23.67 -22.10
C GLN A 201 31.45 -24.50 -22.20
N SER A 202 31.73 -25.36 -21.22
CA SER A 202 32.92 -26.22 -21.24
C SER A 202 32.91 -27.21 -22.40
N ARG A 203 31.74 -27.73 -22.81
CA ARG A 203 31.61 -28.56 -24.03
C ARG A 203 31.84 -27.74 -25.29
N HIS A 204 31.19 -26.58 -25.41
CA HIS A 204 31.34 -25.70 -26.57
C HIS A 204 32.80 -25.28 -26.79
N ASN A 205 33.50 -24.88 -25.72
CA ASN A 205 34.92 -24.51 -25.78
C ASN A 205 35.82 -25.72 -26.14
N SER A 206 35.43 -26.95 -25.78
CA SER A 206 36.15 -28.16 -26.20
C SER A 206 35.95 -28.44 -27.69
N GLU A 207 34.71 -28.36 -28.18
CA GLU A 207 34.35 -28.53 -29.59
C GLU A 207 35.05 -27.48 -30.47
N GLU A 208 35.14 -26.23 -30.01
CA GLU A 208 35.90 -25.16 -30.67
C GLU A 208 37.41 -25.43 -30.65
N SER A 209 37.98 -25.85 -29.51
CA SER A 209 39.40 -26.20 -29.39
C SER A 209 39.80 -27.37 -30.30
N ASP A 210 38.95 -28.39 -30.42
CA ASP A 210 39.18 -29.53 -31.30
C ASP A 210 39.02 -29.15 -32.79
N ARG A 211 38.05 -28.28 -33.12
CA ARG A 211 37.89 -27.69 -34.47
C ARG A 211 39.12 -26.87 -34.88
N LEU A 212 39.60 -25.99 -34.00
CA LEU A 212 40.80 -25.18 -34.24
C LEU A 212 42.05 -26.07 -34.37
N ARG A 213 42.18 -27.12 -33.56
CA ARG A 213 43.29 -28.09 -33.66
C ARG A 213 43.28 -28.83 -35.01
N ALA A 214 42.11 -29.20 -35.51
CA ALA A 214 41.94 -29.82 -36.83
C ALA A 214 42.24 -28.84 -37.98
N GLN A 215 41.90 -27.55 -37.85
CA GLN A 215 42.29 -26.52 -38.82
C GLN A 215 43.81 -26.30 -38.83
N CYS A 216 44.45 -26.19 -37.66
CA CYS A 216 45.90 -26.03 -37.54
C CYS A 216 46.68 -27.23 -38.12
N SER A 217 46.23 -28.46 -37.89
CA SER A 217 46.87 -29.65 -38.49
C SER A 217 46.67 -29.71 -40.00
N GLY A 218 45.48 -29.35 -40.51
CA GLY A 218 45.22 -29.21 -41.94
C GLY A 218 46.12 -28.17 -42.62
N LEU A 219 46.26 -26.98 -42.02
CA LEU A 219 47.16 -25.93 -42.51
C LEU A 219 48.63 -26.34 -42.44
N THR A 220 49.04 -27.10 -41.43
CA THR A 220 50.42 -27.62 -41.32
C THR A 220 50.70 -28.65 -42.41
N TYR A 221 49.73 -29.53 -42.71
CA TYR A 221 49.83 -30.49 -43.81
C TYR A 221 49.90 -29.78 -45.18
N GLN A 222 49.05 -28.76 -45.42
CA GLN A 222 49.08 -27.97 -46.65
C GLN A 222 50.40 -27.18 -46.82
N ASN A 223 50.91 -26.55 -45.76
CA ASN A 223 52.21 -25.85 -45.82
C ASN A 223 53.34 -26.82 -46.17
N ARG A 224 53.35 -28.02 -45.59
CA ARG A 224 54.33 -29.05 -45.95
C ARG A 224 54.21 -29.48 -47.42
N LEU A 225 53.00 -29.75 -47.91
CA LEU A 225 52.79 -30.12 -49.31
C LEU A 225 53.25 -29.02 -50.28
N LEU A 226 53.04 -27.74 -49.94
CA LEU A 226 53.53 -26.61 -50.72
C LEU A 226 55.06 -26.43 -50.62
N GLN A 227 55.68 -26.77 -49.50
CA GLN A 227 57.15 -26.82 -49.37
C GLN A 227 57.72 -27.93 -50.25
N ASP A 228 57.15 -29.14 -50.19
CA ASP A 228 57.54 -30.28 -51.02
C ASP A 228 57.41 -29.94 -52.54
N GLU A 229 56.30 -29.30 -52.97
CA GLU A 229 56.12 -28.83 -54.36
C GLU A 229 57.11 -27.71 -54.77
N VAL A 230 57.48 -26.80 -53.85
CA VAL A 230 58.48 -25.74 -54.11
C VAL A 230 59.90 -26.31 -54.21
N GLU A 231 60.23 -27.35 -53.43
CA GLU A 231 61.51 -28.05 -53.54
C GLU A 231 61.60 -28.87 -54.85
N GLU A 232 60.51 -29.54 -55.26
CA GLU A 232 60.42 -30.18 -56.58
C GLU A 232 60.65 -29.17 -57.72
N MET A 233 59.95 -28.03 -57.71
CA MET A 233 60.11 -26.95 -58.68
C MET A 233 61.54 -26.40 -58.75
N ARG A 234 62.19 -26.20 -57.60
CA ARG A 234 63.61 -25.79 -57.53
C ARG A 234 64.52 -26.87 -58.12
N GLY A 235 64.26 -28.13 -57.82
CA GLY A 235 64.98 -29.29 -58.39
C GLY A 235 64.87 -29.38 -59.91
N ILE A 236 63.70 -29.05 -60.48
CA ILE A 236 63.49 -28.98 -61.94
C ILE A 236 64.27 -27.81 -62.55
N LEU A 237 64.23 -26.62 -61.94
CA LEU A 237 64.95 -25.43 -62.42
C LEU A 237 66.48 -25.60 -62.38
N ASP A 238 67.03 -26.25 -61.36
CA ASP A 238 68.47 -26.54 -61.32
C ASP A 238 68.86 -27.69 -62.26
N GLN A 239 67.93 -28.59 -62.62
CA GLN A 239 68.11 -29.49 -63.75
C GLN A 239 68.08 -28.73 -65.09
N GLU A 240 67.27 -27.67 -65.26
CA GLU A 240 67.29 -26.83 -66.47
C GLU A 240 68.65 -26.16 -66.64
N ARG A 241 69.13 -25.51 -65.58
CA ARG A 241 70.44 -24.85 -65.55
C ARG A 241 71.59 -25.82 -65.83
N LYS A 242 71.46 -27.10 -65.48
CA LYS A 242 72.44 -28.15 -65.80
C LYS A 242 72.31 -28.64 -67.24
N ALA A 243 71.09 -28.84 -67.74
CA ALA A 243 70.84 -29.26 -69.12
C ALA A 243 71.29 -28.19 -70.13
N ALA A 244 70.95 -26.92 -69.91
CA ALA A 244 71.38 -25.80 -70.74
C ALA A 244 72.91 -25.63 -70.76
N LYS A 245 73.59 -25.85 -69.63
CA LYS A 245 75.08 -25.85 -69.56
C LYS A 245 75.73 -27.10 -70.18
N ALA A 246 74.98 -28.19 -70.35
CA ALA A 246 75.44 -29.43 -70.98
C ALA A 246 75.07 -29.52 -72.47
N ALA A 247 74.39 -28.50 -73.03
CA ALA A 247 74.16 -28.40 -74.46
C ALA A 247 75.51 -28.20 -75.18
N PRO A 248 75.86 -29.03 -76.18
CA PRO A 248 77.13 -28.90 -76.87
C PRO A 248 77.17 -27.60 -77.70
N SER A 249 78.22 -26.78 -77.55
CA SER A 249 78.46 -25.67 -78.48
C SER A 249 78.55 -26.19 -79.91
N LEU A 250 77.95 -25.45 -80.85
CA LEU A 250 77.94 -25.75 -82.28
C LEU A 250 79.20 -25.24 -83.01
N GLU A 251 80.05 -24.49 -82.31
CA GLU A 251 81.32 -23.98 -82.84
C GLU A 251 82.29 -25.13 -83.14
N GLY A 252 83.05 -24.99 -84.24
CA GLY A 252 84.05 -25.98 -84.68
C GLY A 252 83.50 -27.31 -85.20
N TRP A 253 82.18 -27.47 -85.40
CA TRP A 253 81.64 -28.71 -85.96
C TRP A 253 82.04 -28.97 -87.42
N GLU A 254 82.35 -27.91 -88.18
CA GLU A 254 82.74 -28.00 -89.60
C GLU A 254 84.13 -28.62 -89.81
N GLU A 255 85.01 -28.56 -88.80
CA GLU A 255 86.39 -29.07 -88.87
C GLU A 255 86.54 -30.50 -88.33
N MET A 256 85.47 -31.09 -87.78
CA MET A 256 85.52 -32.42 -87.16
C MET A 256 85.58 -33.58 -88.18
N PRO A 257 86.24 -34.70 -87.85
CA PRO A 257 86.14 -35.91 -88.66
C PRO A 257 84.70 -36.46 -88.66
N PRO A 258 84.22 -37.04 -89.78
CA PRO A 258 82.80 -37.37 -89.96
C PRO A 258 82.26 -38.45 -89.02
N GLN A 259 83.13 -39.20 -88.34
CA GLN A 259 82.74 -40.17 -87.30
C GLN A 259 82.39 -39.47 -85.97
N GLU A 260 83.15 -38.46 -85.56
CA GLU A 260 82.86 -37.65 -84.37
C GLU A 260 81.62 -36.77 -84.60
N LEU A 261 81.46 -36.22 -85.81
CA LEU A 261 80.28 -35.46 -86.18
C LEU A 261 79.00 -36.30 -86.10
N ARG A 262 79.03 -37.57 -86.53
CA ARG A 262 77.91 -38.51 -86.31
C ARG A 262 77.64 -38.76 -84.83
N GLN A 263 78.68 -38.97 -84.02
CA GLN A 263 78.52 -39.21 -82.59
C GLN A 263 77.92 -37.98 -81.87
N ARG A 264 78.37 -36.75 -82.20
CA ARG A 264 77.75 -35.53 -81.66
C ARG A 264 76.34 -35.31 -82.18
N ALA A 265 76.04 -35.67 -83.42
CA ALA A 265 74.66 -35.62 -83.96
C ALA A 265 73.73 -36.60 -83.21
N GLU A 266 74.15 -37.84 -82.97
CA GLU A 266 73.40 -38.82 -82.17
C GLU A 266 73.19 -38.35 -80.72
N GLN A 267 74.22 -37.74 -80.10
CA GLN A 267 74.11 -37.11 -78.79
C GLN A 267 73.12 -35.93 -78.79
N SER A 268 73.15 -35.06 -79.80
CA SER A 268 72.21 -33.93 -79.91
C SER A 268 70.77 -34.39 -80.14
N ILE A 269 70.54 -35.46 -80.90
CA ILE A 269 69.22 -36.10 -81.08
C ILE A 269 68.74 -36.74 -79.77
N ALA A 270 69.63 -37.36 -79.00
CA ALA A 270 69.30 -37.91 -77.68
C ALA A 270 68.93 -36.81 -76.67
N LEU A 271 69.69 -35.71 -76.65
CA LEU A 271 69.36 -34.52 -75.85
C LEU A 271 68.02 -33.91 -76.29
N PHE A 272 67.78 -33.73 -77.59
CA PHE A 272 66.51 -33.19 -78.10
C PHE A 272 65.30 -34.08 -77.72
N ARG A 273 65.43 -35.41 -77.76
CA ARG A 273 64.35 -36.32 -77.32
C ARG A 273 64.07 -36.20 -75.82
N LYS A 274 65.13 -36.11 -74.99
CA LYS A 274 65.00 -35.88 -73.54
C LYS A 274 64.34 -34.53 -73.25
N GLU A 275 64.70 -33.50 -74.01
CA GLU A 275 64.12 -32.18 -73.93
C GLU A 275 62.66 -32.17 -74.38
N GLN A 276 62.29 -32.96 -75.40
CA GLN A 276 60.91 -33.11 -75.85
C GLN A 276 60.02 -33.78 -74.79
N THR A 277 60.49 -34.86 -74.13
CA THR A 277 59.72 -35.49 -73.03
C THR A 277 59.54 -34.53 -71.87
N ARG A 278 60.57 -33.73 -71.57
CA ARG A 278 60.56 -32.76 -70.48
C ARG A 278 59.66 -31.55 -70.74
N ASN A 279 59.63 -31.04 -71.97
CA ASN A 279 58.68 -30.00 -72.36
C ASN A 279 57.22 -30.51 -72.28
N ALA A 280 56.98 -31.80 -72.55
CA ALA A 280 55.66 -32.39 -72.30
C ALA A 280 55.33 -32.42 -70.79
N GLU A 281 56.27 -32.83 -69.93
CA GLU A 281 56.12 -32.79 -68.47
C GLU A 281 55.83 -31.38 -67.95
N LEU A 282 56.59 -30.36 -68.39
CA LEU A 282 56.35 -28.95 -68.05
C LEU A 282 54.98 -28.45 -68.52
N VAL A 283 54.53 -28.82 -69.73
CA VAL A 283 53.17 -28.49 -70.22
C VAL A 283 52.08 -29.19 -69.39
N HIS A 284 52.31 -30.42 -68.93
CA HIS A 284 51.40 -31.10 -68.00
C HIS A 284 51.38 -30.45 -66.61
N GLN A 285 52.54 -30.01 -66.09
CA GLN A 285 52.64 -29.29 -64.82
C GLN A 285 51.95 -27.91 -64.89
N MET A 286 52.17 -27.15 -65.97
CA MET A 286 51.49 -25.88 -66.22
C MET A 286 49.97 -26.04 -66.28
N LYS A 287 49.46 -27.08 -66.97
CA LYS A 287 48.02 -27.41 -66.98
C LYS A 287 47.48 -27.77 -65.59
N ARG A 288 48.24 -28.50 -64.78
CA ARG A 288 47.88 -28.82 -63.38
C ARG A 288 47.81 -27.55 -62.53
N MET A 289 48.78 -26.65 -62.64
CA MET A 289 48.79 -25.37 -61.93
C MET A 289 47.64 -24.45 -62.37
N HIS A 290 47.29 -24.43 -63.66
CA HIS A 290 46.13 -23.69 -64.14
C HIS A 290 44.81 -24.25 -63.59
N SER A 291 44.66 -25.58 -63.49
CA SER A 291 43.49 -26.21 -62.83
C SER A 291 43.39 -25.77 -61.37
N LYS A 292 44.48 -25.90 -60.59
CA LYS A 292 44.55 -25.43 -59.19
C LYS A 292 44.17 -23.93 -59.06
N ALA A 293 44.60 -23.09 -59.98
CA ALA A 293 44.29 -21.66 -59.96
C ALA A 293 42.80 -21.37 -60.24
N VAL A 294 42.17 -22.09 -61.18
CA VAL A 294 40.73 -21.98 -61.46
C VAL A 294 39.90 -22.57 -60.31
N GLU A 295 40.35 -23.66 -59.69
CA GLU A 295 39.74 -24.22 -58.48
C GLU A 295 39.77 -23.19 -57.34
N HIS A 296 40.92 -22.56 -57.08
CA HIS A 296 41.06 -21.50 -56.09
C HIS A 296 40.18 -20.27 -56.38
N GLU A 297 40.05 -19.84 -57.63
CA GLU A 297 39.15 -18.73 -58.00
C GLU A 297 37.68 -19.07 -57.69
N ASN A 298 37.25 -20.30 -57.96
CA ASN A 298 35.89 -20.74 -57.64
C ASN A 298 35.64 -20.87 -56.13
N ASP A 299 36.63 -21.28 -55.35
CA ASP A 299 36.52 -21.30 -53.89
C ASP A 299 36.54 -19.88 -53.27
N MET A 300 37.26 -18.92 -53.87
CA MET A 300 37.16 -17.51 -53.50
C MET A 300 35.77 -16.93 -53.79
N ARG A 301 35.13 -17.28 -54.91
CA ARG A 301 33.73 -16.90 -55.20
C ARG A 301 32.77 -17.47 -54.15
N ARG A 302 32.88 -18.77 -53.83
CA ARG A 302 32.10 -19.42 -52.77
C ARG A 302 32.31 -18.79 -51.40
N TYR A 303 33.54 -18.36 -51.09
CA TYR A 303 33.84 -17.66 -49.85
C TYR A 303 33.10 -16.31 -49.76
N HIS A 304 33.05 -15.54 -50.86
CA HIS A 304 32.25 -14.32 -50.92
C HIS A 304 30.73 -14.58 -50.85
N GLU A 305 30.21 -15.61 -51.54
CA GLU A 305 28.81 -16.02 -51.40
C GLU A 305 28.44 -16.37 -49.94
N LEU A 306 29.34 -17.06 -49.22
CA LEU A 306 29.19 -17.38 -47.80
C LEU A 306 29.31 -16.14 -46.90
N GLN A 307 30.19 -15.20 -47.24
CA GLN A 307 30.36 -13.92 -46.55
C GLN A 307 29.10 -13.05 -46.67
N ASP A 308 28.52 -12.96 -47.87
CA ASP A 308 27.25 -12.26 -48.12
C ASP A 308 26.07 -12.94 -47.41
N ALA A 309 26.03 -14.28 -47.40
CA ALA A 309 25.03 -15.04 -46.64
C ALA A 309 25.12 -14.77 -45.13
N HIS A 310 26.33 -14.71 -44.56
CA HIS A 310 26.53 -14.31 -43.16
C HIS A 310 26.15 -12.85 -42.91
N ALA A 311 26.48 -11.92 -43.80
CA ALA A 311 26.06 -10.52 -43.68
C ALA A 311 24.52 -10.38 -43.69
N ALA A 312 23.83 -11.13 -44.56
CA ALA A 312 22.38 -11.20 -44.59
C ALA A 312 21.79 -11.81 -43.31
N GLN A 313 22.41 -12.87 -42.76
CA GLN A 313 22.03 -13.48 -41.49
C GLN A 313 22.20 -12.51 -40.31
N SER A 314 23.33 -11.82 -40.21
CA SER A 314 23.58 -10.81 -39.17
C SER A 314 22.58 -9.66 -39.25
N LYS A 315 22.17 -9.24 -40.46
CA LYS A 315 21.10 -8.26 -40.64
C LYS A 315 19.76 -8.76 -40.09
N GLN A 316 19.36 -10.00 -40.41
CA GLN A 316 18.13 -10.59 -39.89
C GLN A 316 18.14 -10.70 -38.35
N ILE A 317 19.26 -11.07 -37.75
CA ILE A 317 19.42 -11.10 -36.28
C ILE A 317 19.21 -9.70 -35.69
N ALA A 318 19.86 -8.67 -36.24
CA ALA A 318 19.70 -7.29 -35.79
C ALA A 318 18.28 -6.73 -36.00
N ASP A 319 17.55 -7.23 -37.01
CA ASP A 319 16.14 -6.89 -37.24
C ASP A 319 15.24 -7.57 -36.17
N PHE A 320 15.47 -8.84 -35.83
CA PHE A 320 14.78 -9.55 -34.73
C PHE A 320 15.08 -8.97 -33.34
N GLU A 321 16.31 -8.50 -33.09
CA GLU A 321 16.66 -7.81 -31.83
C GLU A 321 15.86 -6.52 -31.66
N ARG A 322 15.70 -5.75 -32.75
CA ARG A 322 14.85 -4.54 -32.77
C ARG A 322 13.37 -4.88 -32.60
N GLU A 323 12.90 -6.02 -33.08
CA GLU A 323 11.52 -6.48 -32.83
C GLU A 323 11.32 -6.94 -31.38
N ASN A 324 12.26 -7.69 -30.79
CA ASN A 324 12.23 -8.05 -29.36
C ASN A 324 12.17 -6.80 -28.46
N ALA A 325 12.96 -5.76 -28.77
CA ALA A 325 12.92 -4.49 -28.04
C ALA A 325 11.53 -3.81 -28.10
N ARG A 326 10.83 -3.88 -29.24
CA ARG A 326 9.43 -3.41 -29.37
C ARG A 326 8.47 -4.28 -28.56
N VAL A 327 8.63 -5.60 -28.60
CA VAL A 327 7.83 -6.54 -27.80
C VAL A 327 7.97 -6.27 -26.31
N ASP A 328 9.16 -5.94 -25.80
CA ASP A 328 9.35 -5.57 -24.40
C ASP A 328 8.77 -4.19 -24.04
N GLN A 329 8.79 -3.22 -24.96
CA GLN A 329 8.03 -1.96 -24.80
C GLN A 329 6.52 -2.21 -24.70
N TYR A 330 5.95 -3.10 -25.53
CA TYR A 330 4.54 -3.49 -25.43
C TYR A 330 4.23 -4.21 -24.11
N LYS A 331 5.07 -5.15 -23.65
CA LYS A 331 4.92 -5.77 -22.31
C LYS A 331 4.92 -4.73 -21.18
N SER A 332 5.75 -3.70 -21.27
CA SER A 332 5.77 -2.59 -20.30
C SER A 332 4.49 -1.73 -20.34
N THR A 333 3.96 -1.51 -21.54
CA THR A 333 2.68 -0.80 -21.75
C THR A 333 1.51 -1.60 -21.16
N CYS A 334 1.42 -2.91 -21.43
CA CYS A 334 0.38 -3.78 -20.85
C CYS A 334 0.45 -3.77 -19.31
N LYS A 335 1.63 -3.96 -18.72
CA LYS A 335 1.84 -3.85 -17.25
C LYS A 335 1.48 -2.49 -16.67
N THR A 336 1.43 -1.44 -17.48
CA THR A 336 0.99 -0.10 -17.07
C THR A 336 -0.52 0.04 -17.18
N GLN A 337 -1.13 -0.51 -18.23
CA GLN A 337 -2.59 -0.57 -18.40
C GLN A 337 -3.25 -1.45 -17.32
N GLU A 338 -2.69 -2.62 -17.00
CA GLU A 338 -3.12 -3.49 -15.89
C GLU A 338 -3.18 -2.71 -14.55
N LYS A 339 -2.16 -1.90 -14.26
CA LYS A 339 -2.12 -1.03 -13.06
C LYS A 339 -3.13 0.11 -13.09
N ILE A 340 -3.56 0.56 -14.27
CA ILE A 340 -4.62 1.56 -14.43
C ILE A 340 -6.00 0.91 -14.22
N ILE A 341 -6.22 -0.27 -14.80
CA ILE A 341 -7.44 -1.06 -14.63
C ILE A 341 -7.65 -1.39 -13.15
N ALA A 342 -6.66 -1.94 -12.46
CA ALA A 342 -6.75 -2.26 -11.02
C ALA A 342 -7.02 -1.02 -10.14
N LYS A 343 -6.57 0.18 -10.55
CA LYS A 343 -6.92 1.44 -9.87
C LYS A 343 -8.38 1.83 -10.14
N MET A 344 -8.85 1.71 -11.37
CA MET A 344 -10.24 1.99 -11.74
C MET A 344 -11.22 1.04 -11.04
N GLU A 345 -10.91 -0.26 -11.01
CA GLU A 345 -11.67 -1.28 -10.27
C GLU A 345 -11.79 -0.93 -8.78
N LYS A 346 -10.69 -0.53 -8.14
CA LYS A 346 -10.68 -0.10 -6.74
C LYS A 346 -11.54 1.15 -6.51
N VAL A 347 -11.55 2.11 -7.44
CA VAL A 347 -12.43 3.30 -7.37
C VAL A 347 -13.90 2.92 -7.57
N LEU A 348 -14.21 2.00 -8.49
CA LEU A 348 -15.57 1.49 -8.70
C LEU A 348 -16.09 0.73 -7.47
N GLN A 349 -15.27 -0.14 -6.87
CA GLN A 349 -15.60 -0.84 -5.62
C GLN A 349 -15.85 0.14 -4.46
N ALA A 350 -15.02 1.20 -4.34
CA ALA A 350 -15.24 2.25 -3.35
C ALA A 350 -16.57 2.99 -3.59
N ASN A 351 -16.87 3.37 -4.84
CA ASN A 351 -18.10 4.06 -5.21
C ASN A 351 -19.37 3.22 -4.99
N LEU A 352 -19.31 1.90 -5.22
CA LEU A 352 -20.38 0.97 -4.84
C LEU A 352 -20.56 0.95 -3.32
N GLY A 353 -19.46 0.88 -2.55
CA GLY A 353 -19.49 0.98 -1.09
C GLY A 353 -20.01 2.32 -0.55
N TYR A 354 -19.87 3.42 -1.29
CA TYR A 354 -20.51 4.71 -0.98
C TYR A 354 -22.01 4.69 -1.30
N LYS A 355 -22.42 4.11 -2.43
CA LYS A 355 -23.85 3.96 -2.79
C LYS A 355 -24.60 3.14 -1.73
N ASP A 356 -24.05 2.01 -1.30
CA ASP A 356 -24.60 1.18 -0.22
C ASP A 356 -24.80 1.96 1.09
N LYS A 357 -23.80 2.78 1.47
CA LYS A 357 -23.89 3.65 2.66
C LYS A 357 -24.95 4.73 2.49
N MET A 358 -25.05 5.33 1.31
CA MET A 358 -26.06 6.34 0.99
C MET A 358 -27.47 5.74 1.07
N GLN A 359 -27.70 4.56 0.49
CA GLN A 359 -28.99 3.86 0.56
C GLN A 359 -29.37 3.46 2.00
N ARG A 360 -28.40 3.06 2.84
CA ARG A 360 -28.66 2.82 4.27
C ARG A 360 -29.04 4.10 5.01
N ALA A 361 -28.34 5.21 4.74
CA ALA A 361 -28.67 6.51 5.32
C ALA A 361 -30.04 7.04 4.84
N GLU A 362 -30.39 6.84 3.56
CA GLU A 362 -31.71 7.17 3.00
C GLU A 362 -32.83 6.36 3.67
N ALA A 363 -32.62 5.05 3.88
CA ALA A 363 -33.57 4.18 4.58
C ALA A 363 -33.71 4.52 6.07
N GLU A 364 -32.62 4.83 6.76
CA GLU A 364 -32.62 5.29 8.16
C GLU A 364 -33.35 6.64 8.29
N LEU A 365 -33.06 7.59 7.40
CA LEU A 365 -33.70 8.91 7.36
C LEU A 365 -35.20 8.80 7.02
N ALA A 366 -35.59 7.86 6.16
CA ALA A 366 -37.00 7.52 5.93
C ALA A 366 -37.67 6.97 7.20
N ARG A 367 -37.02 6.05 7.92
CA ARG A 367 -37.54 5.49 9.19
C ARG A 367 -37.70 6.57 10.26
N VAL A 368 -36.73 7.48 10.39
CA VAL A 368 -36.78 8.62 11.33
C VAL A 368 -37.87 9.63 10.95
N ARG A 369 -38.17 9.81 9.66
CA ARG A 369 -39.33 10.61 9.21
C ARG A 369 -40.66 9.95 9.60
N GLU A 370 -40.79 8.63 9.40
CA GLU A 370 -41.99 7.88 9.79
C GLU A 370 -42.21 7.91 11.31
N GLU A 371 -41.15 7.70 12.11
CA GLU A 371 -41.18 7.86 13.56
C GLU A 371 -41.56 9.29 13.98
N SER A 372 -41.02 10.31 13.29
CA SER A 372 -41.32 11.71 13.59
C SER A 372 -42.77 12.09 13.28
N GLU A 373 -43.34 11.67 12.15
CA GLU A 373 -44.76 11.89 11.85
C GLU A 373 -45.66 11.11 12.81
N ARG A 374 -45.34 9.85 13.12
CA ARG A 374 -46.08 9.07 14.14
C ARG A 374 -46.09 9.75 15.50
N ILE A 375 -44.98 10.34 15.94
CA ILE A 375 -44.90 11.10 17.19
C ILE A 375 -45.76 12.38 17.11
N LYS A 376 -45.80 13.07 15.97
CA LYS A 376 -46.69 14.24 15.76
C LYS A 376 -48.16 13.85 15.74
N GLU A 377 -48.51 12.71 15.15
CA GLU A 377 -49.88 12.18 15.17
C GLU A 377 -50.30 11.79 16.58
N GLN A 378 -49.43 11.13 17.35
CA GLN A 378 -49.66 10.84 18.76
C GLN A 378 -49.79 12.11 19.60
N ALA A 379 -48.94 13.12 19.37
CA ALA A 379 -49.05 14.42 20.05
C ALA A 379 -50.41 15.10 19.75
N ARG A 380 -50.79 15.21 18.47
CA ARG A 380 -52.10 15.74 18.04
C ARG A 380 -53.28 14.95 18.61
N HIS A 381 -53.15 13.63 18.72
CA HIS A 381 -54.17 12.77 19.30
C HIS A 381 -54.32 13.06 20.81
N ASN A 382 -53.21 13.14 21.53
CA ASN A 382 -53.19 13.48 22.96
C ASN A 382 -53.71 14.91 23.21
N GLU A 383 -53.39 15.87 22.34
CA GLU A 383 -53.95 17.24 22.37
C GLU A 383 -55.47 17.23 22.15
N LEU A 384 -55.97 16.42 21.21
CA LEU A 384 -57.41 16.25 20.98
C LEU A 384 -58.13 15.52 22.13
N GLU A 385 -57.48 14.55 22.78
CA GLU A 385 -58.04 13.91 23.98
C GLU A 385 -58.04 14.85 25.19
N ALA A 386 -56.98 15.63 25.39
CA ALA A 386 -56.91 16.67 26.43
C ALA A 386 -57.99 17.73 26.20
N ALA A 387 -58.16 18.23 24.97
CA ALA A 387 -59.22 19.17 24.62
C ALA A 387 -60.63 18.59 24.78
N ARG A 388 -60.82 17.28 24.52
CA ARG A 388 -62.10 16.59 24.80
C ARG A 388 -62.38 16.48 26.30
N ALA A 389 -61.37 16.18 27.12
CA ALA A 389 -61.49 16.14 28.57
C ALA A 389 -61.75 17.54 29.16
N GLU A 390 -61.12 18.59 28.61
CA GLU A 390 -61.41 19.98 28.96
C GLU A 390 -62.84 20.37 28.58
N VAL A 391 -63.30 20.06 27.35
CA VAL A 391 -64.70 20.27 26.95
C VAL A 391 -65.67 19.52 27.88
N MET A 392 -65.41 18.24 28.19
CA MET A 392 -66.28 17.45 29.06
C MET A 392 -66.34 18.00 30.50
N THR A 393 -65.23 18.51 31.04
CA THR A 393 -65.20 19.15 32.37
C THR A 393 -65.83 20.54 32.36
N LEU A 394 -65.70 21.30 31.28
CA LEU A 394 -66.41 22.57 31.07
C LEU A 394 -67.92 22.35 30.91
N GLU A 395 -68.34 21.30 30.20
CA GLU A 395 -69.75 20.90 30.09
C GLU A 395 -70.31 20.44 31.44
N GLY A 396 -69.57 19.63 32.21
CA GLY A 396 -69.95 19.30 33.59
C GLY A 396 -70.06 20.53 34.50
N SER A 397 -69.12 21.47 34.41
CA SER A 397 -69.16 22.73 35.15
C SER A 397 -70.33 23.63 34.72
N LYS A 398 -70.65 23.66 33.42
CA LYS A 398 -71.80 24.37 32.86
C LYS A 398 -73.12 23.74 33.32
N GLU A 399 -73.23 22.42 33.38
CA GLU A 399 -74.42 21.73 33.88
C GLU A 399 -74.59 21.94 35.39
N GLU A 400 -73.50 21.89 36.17
CA GLU A 400 -73.51 22.31 37.58
C GLU A 400 -73.97 23.76 37.75
N GLN A 401 -73.45 24.68 36.93
CA GLN A 401 -73.86 26.09 36.95
C GLN A 401 -75.33 26.25 36.57
N HIS A 402 -75.82 25.51 35.58
CA HIS A 402 -77.22 25.51 35.16
C HIS A 402 -78.15 24.99 36.27
N VAL A 403 -77.80 23.88 36.94
CA VAL A 403 -78.51 23.38 38.12
C VAL A 403 -78.53 24.43 39.24
N LYS A 404 -77.39 25.03 39.57
CA LYS A 404 -77.28 26.11 40.59
C LYS A 404 -78.12 27.34 40.20
N LEU A 405 -78.21 27.67 38.90
CA LEU A 405 -79.02 28.78 38.39
C LEU A 405 -80.51 28.47 38.52
N VAL A 406 -80.96 27.28 38.10
CA VAL A 406 -82.34 26.79 38.26
C VAL A 406 -82.74 26.69 39.73
N GLU A 407 -81.85 26.26 40.63
CA GLU A 407 -82.08 26.31 42.08
C GLU A 407 -82.18 27.76 42.60
N SER A 408 -81.37 28.68 42.09
CA SER A 408 -81.49 30.11 42.40
C SER A 408 -82.82 30.70 41.93
N GLU A 409 -83.35 30.25 40.79
CA GLU A 409 -84.64 30.70 40.26
C GLU A 409 -85.81 30.07 41.02
N LYS A 410 -85.73 28.79 41.34
CA LYS A 410 -86.71 28.08 42.19
C LYS A 410 -86.77 28.68 43.60
N THR A 411 -85.65 29.10 44.18
CA THR A 411 -85.61 29.79 45.47
C THR A 411 -86.09 31.24 45.38
N LYS A 412 -85.78 31.99 44.31
CA LYS A 412 -86.39 33.31 44.02
C LYS A 412 -87.91 33.20 43.84
N LEU A 413 -88.39 32.17 43.15
CA LEU A 413 -89.82 31.91 42.95
C LEU A 413 -90.52 31.55 44.26
N ALA A 414 -89.91 30.69 45.08
CA ALA A 414 -90.42 30.38 46.42
C ALA A 414 -90.45 31.62 47.35
N MET A 415 -89.45 32.51 47.25
CA MET A 415 -89.42 33.77 48.00
C MET A 415 -90.47 34.77 47.51
N THR A 416 -90.66 34.92 46.19
CA THR A 416 -91.67 35.82 45.62
C THR A 416 -93.09 35.33 45.93
N MET A 417 -93.40 34.04 45.75
CA MET A 417 -94.69 33.49 46.18
C MET A 417 -94.92 33.63 47.70
N ARG A 418 -93.85 33.58 48.52
CA ARG A 418 -93.93 33.85 49.96
C ARG A 418 -94.18 35.32 50.28
N ALA A 419 -93.63 36.24 49.49
CA ALA A 419 -93.89 37.67 49.58
C ALA A 419 -95.33 38.00 49.14
N GLU A 420 -95.80 37.52 47.99
CA GLU A 420 -97.19 37.66 47.53
C GLU A 420 -98.18 37.10 48.56
N LYS A 421 -97.90 35.91 49.12
CA LYS A 421 -98.74 35.31 50.17
C LYS A 421 -98.73 36.09 51.48
N ALA A 422 -97.67 36.86 51.76
CA ALA A 422 -97.63 37.80 52.87
C ALA A 422 -98.37 39.12 52.54
N GLU A 423 -98.26 39.61 51.31
CA GLU A 423 -98.96 40.80 50.83
C GLU A 423 -100.48 40.60 50.76
N VAL A 424 -100.96 39.46 50.23
CA VAL A 424 -102.38 39.09 50.27
C VAL A 424 -102.91 39.01 51.70
N ARG A 425 -102.11 38.49 52.64
CA ARG A 425 -102.46 38.50 54.08
C ARG A 425 -102.46 39.91 54.66
N ALA A 426 -101.52 40.76 54.28
CA ALA A 426 -101.48 42.16 54.69
C ALA A 426 -102.65 42.97 54.11
N MET A 427 -103.07 42.70 52.87
CA MET A 427 -104.29 43.27 52.29
C MET A 427 -105.56 42.77 52.98
N ALA A 428 -105.64 41.47 53.31
CA ALA A 428 -106.76 40.93 54.08
C ALA A 428 -106.87 41.59 55.47
N ALA A 429 -105.77 41.64 56.23
CA ALA A 429 -105.72 42.31 57.53
C ALA A 429 -105.97 43.83 57.42
N ARG A 430 -105.51 44.49 56.35
CA ARG A 430 -105.80 45.90 56.06
C ARG A 430 -107.29 46.11 55.78
N ASN A 431 -107.94 45.22 55.03
CA ASN A 431 -109.37 45.30 54.75
C ASN A 431 -110.20 45.02 56.00
N GLU A 432 -109.78 44.07 56.84
CA GLU A 432 -110.38 43.79 58.14
C GLU A 432 -110.23 44.99 59.10
N LEU A 433 -109.06 45.64 59.13
CA LEU A 433 -108.87 46.91 59.85
C LEU A 433 -109.70 48.06 59.27
N ILE A 434 -109.91 48.13 57.95
CA ILE A 434 -110.80 49.12 57.32
C ILE A 434 -112.26 48.83 57.70
N GLU A 435 -112.69 47.57 57.79
CA GLU A 435 -114.01 47.20 58.30
C GLU A 435 -114.16 47.51 59.78
N ALA A 436 -113.18 47.17 60.62
CA ALA A 436 -113.17 47.54 62.03
C ALA A 436 -113.24 49.07 62.19
N THR A 437 -112.48 49.82 61.39
CA THR A 437 -112.53 51.29 61.35
C THR A 437 -113.89 51.82 60.88
N LYS A 438 -114.55 51.16 59.93
CA LYS A 438 -115.93 51.50 59.52
C LYS A 438 -116.94 51.21 60.63
N ARG A 439 -116.81 50.08 61.34
CA ARG A 439 -117.66 49.72 62.50
C ARG A 439 -117.46 50.74 63.62
N PHE A 440 -116.22 51.04 64.02
CA PHE A 440 -115.90 52.08 64.99
C PHE A 440 -116.34 53.47 64.53
N ALA A 441 -116.23 53.82 63.24
CA ALA A 441 -116.75 55.09 62.73
C ALA A 441 -118.29 55.15 62.79
N HIS A 442 -118.99 54.02 62.63
CA HIS A 442 -120.44 53.93 62.77
C HIS A 442 -120.89 53.95 64.25
N GLU A 443 -120.15 53.30 65.15
CA GLU A 443 -120.33 53.42 66.61
C GLU A 443 -120.03 54.85 67.08
N ILE A 444 -118.94 55.48 66.63
CA ILE A 444 -118.65 56.89 66.90
C ILE A 444 -119.73 57.79 66.29
N SER A 445 -120.30 57.47 65.12
CA SER A 445 -121.38 58.26 64.52
C SER A 445 -122.70 58.10 65.27
N THR A 446 -123.01 56.93 65.80
CA THR A 446 -124.24 56.67 66.59
C THR A 446 -124.10 57.15 68.03
N LEU A 447 -122.90 57.10 68.61
CA LEU A 447 -122.55 57.77 69.87
C LEU A 447 -122.55 59.29 69.70
N LYS A 448 -122.05 59.85 68.60
CA LYS A 448 -122.17 61.29 68.28
C LYS A 448 -123.62 61.70 68.01
N ALA A 449 -124.43 60.85 67.40
CA ALA A 449 -125.87 61.11 67.25
C ALA A 449 -126.57 61.16 68.62
N ARG A 450 -126.28 60.21 69.51
CA ARG A 450 -126.77 60.21 70.90
C ARG A 450 -126.20 61.35 71.76
N LEU A 451 -124.96 61.78 71.50
CA LEU A 451 -124.37 62.94 72.14
C LEU A 451 -125.08 64.22 71.66
N ALA A 452 -125.24 64.41 70.36
CA ALA A 452 -126.00 65.52 69.80
C ALA A 452 -127.48 65.53 70.22
N GLU A 453 -128.10 64.36 70.39
CA GLU A 453 -129.45 64.20 70.96
C GLU A 453 -129.51 64.63 72.44
N LYS A 454 -128.41 64.44 73.20
CA LYS A 454 -128.28 64.91 74.59
C LYS A 454 -127.90 66.38 74.70
N ASP A 455 -127.01 66.88 73.85
CA ASP A 455 -126.64 68.28 73.77
C ASP A 455 -127.84 69.14 73.31
N ALA A 456 -128.65 68.64 72.36
CA ALA A 456 -129.92 69.26 71.95
C ALA A 456 -131.00 69.25 73.05
N GLN A 457 -130.88 68.37 74.06
CA GLN A 457 -131.73 68.39 75.27
C GLN A 457 -131.21 69.33 76.37
N LEU A 458 -129.98 69.86 76.27
CA LEU A 458 -129.33 70.65 77.33
C LEU A 458 -128.88 72.06 76.91
N LEU A 459 -128.71 72.36 75.62
CA LEU A 459 -128.41 73.72 75.13
C LEU A 459 -129.49 74.23 74.17
N GLY A 460 -130.60 74.66 74.75
CA GLY A 460 -131.64 75.44 74.09
C GLY A 460 -131.18 76.86 73.73
N GLY A 461 -130.32 76.96 72.71
CA GLY A 461 -130.04 78.19 71.94
C GLY A 461 -129.07 79.20 72.57
N PHE A 462 -127.92 79.41 71.92
CA PHE A 462 -127.41 80.75 71.63
C PHE A 462 -126.51 80.78 70.39
N ASN A 463 -126.16 81.99 69.93
CA ASN A 463 -125.51 82.23 68.64
C ASN A 463 -124.01 81.90 68.59
N ALA A 464 -123.64 81.14 67.54
CA ALA A 464 -122.55 81.41 66.57
C ALA A 464 -121.08 81.62 67.01
N LYS A 465 -120.18 81.21 66.08
CA LYS A 465 -118.71 81.40 66.07
C LYS A 465 -117.91 80.55 67.07
N PHE A 466 -117.19 79.54 66.57
CA PHE A 466 -115.75 79.63 66.30
C PHE A 466 -115.29 78.37 65.54
N GLY A 467 -114.22 78.45 64.75
CA GLY A 467 -113.70 77.32 63.98
C GLY A 467 -112.20 77.43 63.68
N PRO A 468 -111.32 76.86 64.52
CA PRO A 468 -109.87 76.88 64.31
C PRO A 468 -109.30 75.52 63.86
N LEU A 469 -108.34 75.60 62.92
CA LEU A 469 -107.06 74.90 62.85
C LEU A 469 -106.94 73.35 62.94
N SER A 470 -106.03 72.86 62.08
CA SER A 470 -105.23 71.64 62.24
C SER A 470 -105.96 70.29 62.00
N ASN A 471 -105.29 69.23 61.52
CA ASN A 471 -103.85 68.95 61.48
C ASN A 471 -103.49 67.93 60.37
N ASN A 472 -102.20 67.60 60.22
CA ASN A 472 -101.66 66.35 59.62
C ASN A 472 -101.80 66.14 58.08
N PHE A 473 -101.01 65.27 57.41
CA PHE A 473 -99.59 64.85 57.59
C PHE A 473 -99.15 64.02 56.34
N SER A 474 -97.89 64.18 55.89
CA SER A 474 -97.08 63.21 55.10
C SER A 474 -97.40 62.77 53.65
N THR A 475 -96.30 62.76 52.87
CA THR A 475 -95.84 61.77 51.86
C THR A 475 -96.59 61.52 50.54
N THR A 476 -96.07 62.12 49.46
CA THR A 476 -95.80 61.58 48.09
C THR A 476 -94.74 62.51 47.44
N THR A 477 -93.90 62.18 46.45
CA THR A 477 -93.78 61.03 45.52
C THR A 477 -92.34 60.93 44.91
N ASN A 478 -91.91 59.70 44.56
CA ASN A 478 -91.13 59.28 43.37
C ASN A 478 -89.80 59.95 42.88
N ALA A 479 -89.11 59.18 42.01
CA ALA A 479 -88.04 59.52 41.06
C ALA A 479 -86.61 59.69 41.65
N SER A 480 -85.51 59.25 40.99
CA SER A 480 -85.36 58.67 39.65
C SER A 480 -84.21 57.65 39.51
N ARG A 481 -84.27 56.82 38.46
CA ARG A 481 -83.19 55.92 37.98
C ARG A 481 -82.16 56.67 37.11
N SER A 482 -80.87 56.35 37.25
CA SER A 482 -79.89 56.07 36.15
C SER A 482 -78.49 55.86 36.76
N LEU A 483 -77.81 54.70 36.68
CA LEU A 483 -77.21 54.02 35.51
C LEU A 483 -76.14 54.83 34.74
N SER A 484 -74.88 54.74 35.16
CA SER A 484 -73.72 54.75 34.23
C SER A 484 -72.41 54.20 34.87
N ARG A 485 -72.10 52.92 34.56
CA ARG A 485 -70.77 52.34 34.29
C ARG A 485 -69.52 52.96 34.95
N GLN A 486 -68.90 52.24 35.91
CA GLN A 486 -67.50 52.45 36.33
C GLN A 486 -66.51 51.75 35.37
N GLY A 487 -65.24 52.18 35.33
CA GLY A 487 -64.23 51.60 34.43
C GLY A 487 -62.81 52.20 34.49
N ALA A 488 -62.22 52.30 35.70
CA ALA A 488 -60.81 52.64 35.96
C ALA A 488 -60.49 52.20 37.43
N THR A 489 -59.25 52.01 37.94
CA THR A 489 -57.88 52.34 37.49
C THR A 489 -56.83 51.53 38.31
N MET A 490 -55.53 51.57 37.95
CA MET A 490 -54.33 51.19 38.78
C MET A 490 -54.15 49.67 39.08
N MET A 491 -52.96 49.06 39.32
CA MET A 491 -51.50 49.38 39.37
C MET A 491 -50.75 48.00 39.24
N ALA A 492 -49.45 47.80 38.91
CA ALA A 492 -48.30 48.64 38.51
C ALA A 492 -47.25 47.85 37.67
N ALA A 493 -45.98 47.77 38.12
CA ALA A 493 -44.80 47.10 37.52
C ALA A 493 -44.25 45.98 38.45
N SER A 494 -43.14 45.25 38.25
CA SER A 494 -41.93 45.32 37.38
C SER A 494 -41.29 43.89 37.26
N ALA A 495 -40.11 43.55 36.68
CA ALA A 495 -38.94 44.29 36.17
C ALA A 495 -38.11 43.46 35.14
N THR A 496 -37.07 44.10 34.56
CA THR A 496 -35.89 43.57 33.82
C THR A 496 -34.66 43.46 34.78
N PRO A 497 -33.34 43.27 34.41
CA PRO A 497 -32.65 43.21 33.09
C PRO A 497 -31.43 42.23 32.93
N ALA A 498 -30.73 42.32 31.76
CA ALA A 498 -29.27 42.19 31.55
C ALA A 498 -28.53 40.83 31.75
N ALA A 499 -27.32 40.56 31.19
CA ALA A 499 -26.58 41.02 29.98
C ALA A 499 -25.27 40.19 29.77
N ALA A 500 -24.49 40.54 28.73
CA ALA A 500 -23.05 40.26 28.47
C ALA A 500 -22.64 39.09 27.54
N SER A 501 -21.50 39.29 26.86
CA SER A 501 -20.81 38.39 25.89
C SER A 501 -19.42 37.96 26.41
N PRO A 502 -18.65 37.13 25.68
CA PRO A 502 -17.55 37.70 24.85
C PRO A 502 -17.25 36.96 23.51
N ALA A 503 -16.20 37.42 22.80
CA ALA A 503 -15.63 36.95 21.50
C ALA A 503 -14.07 37.16 21.56
N PRO A 504 -13.24 37.18 20.47
CA PRO A 504 -13.32 36.70 19.06
C PRO A 504 -12.56 35.34 18.91
N THR A 505 -11.76 34.89 17.91
CA THR A 505 -11.03 35.31 16.65
C THR A 505 -10.87 34.03 15.76
N ASP A 506 -10.32 33.91 14.53
CA ASP A 506 -10.09 34.68 13.27
C ASP A 506 -9.91 33.60 12.13
N GLU A 507 -9.51 33.76 10.84
CA GLU A 507 -8.87 34.80 9.99
C GLU A 507 -9.32 34.54 8.49
N ARG A 508 -8.80 35.34 7.55
CA ARG A 508 -8.59 35.05 6.08
C ARG A 508 -9.75 34.82 5.09
N SER A 509 -9.93 35.87 4.27
CA SER A 509 -10.26 35.87 2.82
C SER A 509 -9.09 35.30 1.95
N PRO A 510 -9.10 35.24 0.59
CA PRO A 510 -9.86 36.07 -0.37
C PRO A 510 -10.41 35.43 -1.67
N ASP A 511 -11.09 36.28 -2.47
CA ASP A 511 -11.22 36.37 -3.94
C ASP A 511 -11.74 35.21 -4.82
N GLY A 512 -12.48 35.59 -5.87
CA GLY A 512 -13.04 34.67 -6.88
C GLY A 512 -14.04 35.29 -7.87
N SER A 513 -13.69 36.39 -8.54
CA SER A 513 -14.56 37.06 -9.54
C SER A 513 -14.24 36.70 -10.99
N THR A 514 -15.25 36.68 -11.87
CA THR A 514 -15.17 36.54 -13.35
C THR A 514 -14.59 35.18 -13.83
N ILE A 515 -14.93 34.63 -15.01
CA ILE A 515 -14.95 35.19 -16.38
C ILE A 515 -16.04 34.51 -17.25
N THR A 516 -16.55 35.21 -18.27
CA THR A 516 -17.42 34.67 -19.34
C THR A 516 -16.63 34.42 -20.64
N ASP A 517 -17.26 33.77 -21.63
CA ASP A 517 -16.91 33.83 -23.07
C ASP A 517 -15.57 33.22 -23.57
N ALA A 518 -15.65 31.94 -23.93
CA ALA A 518 -14.96 31.31 -25.09
C ALA A 518 -15.64 29.95 -25.32
N LEU A 519 -16.44 29.67 -26.35
CA LEU A 519 -16.51 30.18 -27.73
C LEU A 519 -15.23 29.92 -28.54
N GLY A 520 -15.28 28.86 -29.35
CA GLY A 520 -14.48 28.73 -30.57
C GLY A 520 -13.08 28.11 -30.46
N LYS A 521 -13.01 26.77 -30.60
CA LYS A 521 -12.17 26.19 -31.67
C LYS A 521 -12.60 24.77 -32.04
N GLU A 522 -12.95 24.61 -33.31
CA GLU A 522 -13.28 23.33 -33.93
C GLU A 522 -11.99 22.53 -34.18
N GLY A 523 -11.80 21.43 -33.46
CA GLY A 523 -10.75 20.44 -33.73
C GLY A 523 -11.13 19.57 -34.93
N SER A 524 -11.13 20.14 -36.14
CA SER A 524 -11.63 19.51 -37.38
C SER A 524 -11.05 18.11 -37.63
N VAL A 525 -11.86 17.07 -37.43
CA VAL A 525 -11.59 15.72 -37.94
C VAL A 525 -11.74 15.75 -39.46
N ARG A 526 -10.62 15.92 -40.19
CA ARG A 526 -10.61 15.83 -41.65
C ARG A 526 -9.46 14.98 -42.18
N SER A 527 -9.82 13.84 -42.77
CA SER A 527 -8.92 12.99 -43.53
C SER A 527 -8.49 13.67 -44.84
N GLN A 528 -7.18 13.88 -45.01
CA GLN A 528 -6.41 13.88 -46.26
C GLN A 528 -5.01 13.34 -45.88
N ILE A 529 -4.57 12.17 -46.35
CA ILE A 529 -4.00 11.84 -47.69
C ILE A 529 -2.51 12.25 -47.80
N ALA A 530 -1.71 11.31 -48.32
CA ALA A 530 -0.26 11.35 -48.63
C ALA A 530 0.71 11.01 -47.47
N PRO A 531 1.72 10.14 -47.71
CA PRO A 531 2.83 9.91 -46.79
C PRO A 531 4.07 10.73 -47.20
N GLU A 532 4.64 11.48 -46.26
CA GLU A 532 6.04 11.91 -46.37
C GLU A 532 6.95 10.80 -45.82
N GLY A 533 8.08 10.57 -46.50
CA GLY A 533 8.99 9.47 -46.17
C GLY A 533 9.82 9.74 -44.90
N PRO A 534 10.43 8.71 -44.30
CA PRO A 534 11.43 8.93 -43.26
C PRO A 534 12.63 9.66 -43.85
N GLU A 535 13.00 10.80 -43.26
CA GLU A 535 14.31 11.39 -43.54
C GLU A 535 15.41 10.45 -43.01
N ASP A 536 16.21 9.88 -43.90
CA ASP A 536 17.39 9.09 -43.55
C ASP A 536 18.45 9.99 -42.89
N LYS A 537 18.35 10.15 -41.56
CA LYS A 537 19.47 10.60 -40.74
C LYS A 537 20.54 9.53 -40.74
N ALA A 538 21.42 9.63 -41.74
CA ALA A 538 22.55 8.73 -41.95
C ALA A 538 23.35 8.55 -40.64
N PRO A 539 23.58 7.31 -40.19
CA PRO A 539 24.45 7.06 -39.04
C PRO A 539 25.90 7.43 -39.39
N GLU A 540 26.59 8.11 -38.48
CA GLU A 540 27.99 8.45 -38.64
C GLU A 540 28.83 7.19 -38.83
N ARG A 541 29.56 7.11 -39.96
CA ARG A 541 30.43 5.98 -40.27
C ARG A 541 31.71 6.02 -39.43
N ASN A 542 31.60 5.61 -38.16
CA ASN A 542 32.75 5.18 -37.38
C ASN A 542 33.41 3.98 -38.08
N SER A 543 34.41 4.30 -38.90
CA SER A 543 35.14 3.34 -39.71
C SER A 543 36.26 2.73 -38.84
N PRO A 544 36.37 1.40 -38.73
CA PRO A 544 37.48 0.79 -38.01
C PRO A 544 38.79 1.11 -38.73
N SER A 545 39.84 1.41 -37.94
CA SER A 545 41.16 1.79 -38.45
C SER A 545 41.77 0.72 -39.35
N PRO A 546 42.55 1.09 -40.39
CA PRO A 546 43.19 0.13 -41.28
C PRO A 546 44.21 -0.73 -40.53
N THR A 547 44.24 -2.03 -40.84
CA THR A 547 45.29 -2.94 -40.39
C THR A 547 46.65 -2.51 -40.93
N THR A 548 47.66 -2.42 -40.06
CA THR A 548 49.04 -2.15 -40.45
C THR A 548 49.56 -3.24 -41.39
N THR A 549 49.64 -2.90 -42.67
CA THR A 549 50.33 -3.73 -43.66
C THR A 549 51.83 -3.48 -43.50
N LEU A 550 52.59 -4.51 -43.16
CA LEU A 550 54.05 -4.41 -43.08
C LEU A 550 54.63 -4.37 -44.49
N GLU A 551 55.34 -3.29 -44.81
CA GLU A 551 56.13 -3.20 -46.03
C GLU A 551 57.36 -4.12 -45.93
N PRO A 552 57.69 -4.90 -46.98
CA PRO A 552 58.97 -5.59 -47.05
C PRO A 552 60.06 -4.60 -47.51
N GLU A 553 60.94 -4.21 -46.59
CA GLU A 553 62.08 -3.33 -46.94
C GLU A 553 63.02 -4.01 -47.95
N ASN A 554 63.24 -3.30 -49.07
CA ASN A 554 64.47 -3.23 -49.88
C ASN A 554 65.37 -4.48 -49.90
N ALA A 555 65.18 -5.32 -50.93
CA ALA A 555 66.14 -6.32 -51.38
C ALA A 555 66.62 -6.03 -52.83
N GLU A 556 67.03 -4.79 -53.10
CA GLU A 556 67.51 -4.33 -54.40
C GLU A 556 68.97 -3.82 -54.30
N GLU A 557 69.92 -4.76 -54.16
CA GLU A 557 71.34 -4.50 -54.39
C GLU A 557 71.84 -5.49 -55.45
N ALA A 558 71.86 -5.05 -56.71
CA ALA A 558 72.22 -5.87 -57.86
C ALA A 558 73.35 -5.23 -58.70
N ALA A 559 74.38 -6.03 -58.94
CA ALA A 559 75.27 -5.97 -60.10
C ALA A 559 75.86 -4.59 -60.50
N ALA A 560 76.93 -4.18 -59.79
CA ALA A 560 77.93 -3.26 -60.31
C ALA A 560 79.35 -3.76 -59.96
N GLY A 561 79.79 -4.82 -60.66
CA GLY A 561 81.07 -5.52 -60.45
C GLY A 561 81.17 -6.80 -61.25
#